data_AF-A0A0P6X1S4-F1
#
_entry.id   AF-A0A0P6X1S4-F1
#
_cell.length_a   1.000
_cell.length_b   1.000
_cell.length_c   1.000
_cell.angle_alpha   90.00
_cell.angle_beta   90.00
_cell.angle_gamma   90.00
#
_symmetry.space_group_name_H-M   'P 1'
#
loop_
_entity.id
_entity.type
_entity.pdbx_description
1 polymer ?
#
loop_
_entity_poly.entity_id
_entity_poly.type
_entity_poly.pdbx_seq_one_letter_code
_entity_poly.pdbx_strand_id
1 'polypeptide(L)' 'MALTYEFYMARAQEAANDAELAVLENVRERALRSEAAWREMADRALKATHSREAALREKLLPE' A
#
# COMPACT_ATOMS: atom_id res chain seq x y z
N MET A 1 10.73 3.52 -11.27
CA MET A 1 11.13 3.26 -9.87
C MET A 1 9.97 2.59 -9.16
N ALA A 2 10.17 1.42 -8.54
CA ALA A 2 9.15 0.80 -7.71
C ALA A 2 9.14 1.50 -6.35
N LEU A 3 8.01 2.09 -5.97
CA LEU A 3 7.83 2.70 -4.66
C LEU A 3 7.69 1.60 -3.59
N THR A 4 8.17 1.88 -2.37
CA THR A 4 8.19 0.91 -1.27
C THR A 4 6.83 0.80 -0.58
N TYR A 5 6.63 -0.29 0.17
CA TYR A 5 5.45 -0.47 1.02
C TYR A 5 5.19 0.75 1.93
N GLU A 6 6.24 1.24 2.58
CA GLU A 6 6.17 2.40 3.49
C GLU A 6 5.68 3.66 2.79
N PHE A 7 6.10 3.90 1.53
CA PHE A 7 5.63 5.02 0.74
C PHE A 7 4.12 4.93 0.49
N TYR A 8 3.64 3.76 0.06
CA TYR A 8 2.22 3.57 -0.18
C TYR A 8 1.39 3.70 1.11
N MET A 9 1.91 3.22 2.23
CA MET A 9 1.27 3.39 3.54
C MET A 9 1.21 4.85 3.99
N ALA A 10 2.28 5.63 3.79
CA ALA A 10 2.27 7.06 4.10
C ALA A 10 1.20 7.81 3.29
N ARG A 11 1.10 7.52 1.99
CA ARG A 11 0.08 8.12 1.11
C ARG A 11 -1.34 7.68 1.45
N ALA A 12 -1.52 6.42 1.88
CA ALA A 12 -2.81 5.95 2.38
C ALA A 12 -3.21 6.73 3.65
N GLN A 13 -2.28 6.92 4.59
CA GLN A 13 -2.57 7.65 5.82
C GLN A 13 -2.87 9.14 5.57
N GLU A 14 -2.14 9.78 4.67
CA GLU A 14 -2.45 11.16 4.25
C GLU A 14 -3.87 11.26 3.69
N ALA A 15 -4.26 10.34 2.79
CA ALA A 15 -5.60 10.32 2.23
C ALA A 15 -6.69 10.02 3.27
N ALA A 16 -6.41 9.18 4.27
CA ALA A 16 -7.31 8.93 5.39
C ALA A 16 -7.52 10.19 6.22
N ASN A 17 -6.44 10.91 6.55
CA ASN A 17 -6.51 12.17 7.28
C ASN A 17 -7.31 13.23 6.50
N ASP A 18 -7.10 13.33 5.18
CA ASP A 18 -7.87 14.22 4.32
C ASP A 18 -9.36 13.87 4.32
N ALA A 19 -9.71 12.58 4.36
CA ALA A 19 -11.10 12.13 4.46
C ALA A 19 -11.74 12.49 5.82
N GLU A 20 -10.98 12.40 6.90
CA GLU A 20 -11.44 12.78 8.25
C GLU A 20 -11.68 14.29 8.38
N LEU A 21 -10.82 15.10 7.75
CA LEU A 21 -10.92 16.57 7.77
C LEU A 21 -11.91 17.12 6.73
N ALA A 22 -12.38 16.28 5.79
CA ALA A 22 -13.28 16.71 4.73
C ALA A 22 -14.66 17.11 5.28
N VAL A 23 -15.05 18.36 5.02
CA VAL A 23 -16.38 18.88 5.37
C VAL A 23 -17.46 18.44 4.39
N LEU A 24 -17.08 18.26 3.11
CA LEU A 24 -18.00 17.85 2.06
C LEU A 24 -17.89 16.34 1.81
N GLU A 25 -19.04 15.67 1.75
CA GLU A 25 -19.10 14.21 1.57
C GLU A 25 -18.41 13.76 0.26
N ASN A 26 -18.60 14.50 -0.83
CA ASN A 26 -17.96 14.18 -2.11
C ASN A 26 -16.41 14.25 -2.05
N VAL A 27 -15.86 15.12 -1.19
CA VAL A 27 -14.42 15.23 -0.94
C VAL A 27 -13.96 14.06 -0.08
N ARG A 28 -14.72 13.73 0.97
CA ARG A 28 -14.48 12.57 1.82
C ARG A 28 -14.43 11.28 1.01
N GLU A 29 -15.46 11.02 0.21
CA GLU A 29 -15.52 9.82 -0.64
C GLU A 29 -14.35 9.72 -1.62
N ARG A 30 -13.92 10.86 -2.20
CA ARG A 30 -12.76 10.87 -3.10
C ARG A 30 -11.47 10.56 -2.35
N ALA A 31 -11.31 11.09 -1.14
CA ALA A 31 -10.15 10.83 -0.29
C ALA A 31 -10.12 9.34 0.13
N LEU A 32 -11.25 8.77 0.55
CA LEU A 32 -11.37 7.34 0.86
C LEU A 32 -11.06 6.43 -0.34
N ARG A 33 -11.50 6.78 -1.56
CA ARG A 33 -11.12 6.04 -2.77
C ARG A 33 -9.61 6.09 -3.02
N SER A 34 -8.98 7.22 -2.73
CA SER A 34 -7.54 7.38 -2.87
C SER A 34 -6.80 6.55 -1.82
N GLU A 35 -7.23 6.58 -0.57
CA GLU A 35 -6.73 5.72 0.51
C GLU A 35 -6.79 4.25 0.10
N ALA A 36 -7.94 3.78 -0.38
CA ALA A 36 -8.13 2.40 -0.79
C ALA A 36 -7.14 1.97 -1.89
N ALA A 37 -6.94 2.83 -2.90
CA ALA A 37 -5.97 2.57 -3.96
C ALA A 37 -4.53 2.51 -3.44
N TRP A 38 -4.16 3.38 -2.49
CA TRP A 38 -2.84 3.36 -1.86
C TRP A 38 -2.62 2.10 -1.03
N ARG A 39 -3.62 1.68 -0.25
CA ARG A 39 -3.57 0.43 0.53
C ARG A 39 -3.42 -0.79 -0.37
N GLU A 40 -4.15 -0.84 -1.49
CA GLU A 40 -4.02 -1.93 -2.44
C GLU A 40 -2.60 -2.01 -3.04
N MET A 41 -1.99 -0.87 -3.36
CA MET A 41 -0.60 -0.83 -3.82
C MET A 41 0.39 -1.25 -2.75
N ALA A 42 0.16 -0.87 -1.48
CA ALA A 42 0.95 -1.33 -0.36
C ALA A 42 0.90 -2.87 -0.23
N ASP A 43 -0.30 -3.45 -0.28
CA ASP A 43 -0.49 -4.90 -0.20
C ASP A 43 0.22 -5.63 -1.35
N ARG A 44 0.15 -5.09 -2.57
CA ARG A 44 0.87 -5.64 -3.73
C ARG A 44 2.39 -5.56 -3.53
N ALA A 45 2.89 -4.46 -2.98
CA ALA A 45 4.32 -4.31 -2.68
C ALA A 45 4.78 -5.32 -1.62
N LEU A 46 3.99 -5.53 -0.57
CA LEU A 46 4.28 -6.49 0.50
C LEU A 46 4.25 -7.94 -0.02
N LYS A 47 3.27 -8.28 -0.86
CA LYS A 47 3.22 -9.60 -1.50
C LYS A 47 4.46 -9.83 -2.37
N ALA A 48 4.89 -8.82 -3.12
CA ALA A 48 6.08 -8.91 -3.96
C ALA A 48 7.37 -9.10 -3.14
N THR A 49 7.50 -8.47 -1.96
CA THR A 49 8.66 -8.70 -1.08
C THR A 49 8.62 -10.11 -0.49
N HIS A 50 7.48 -10.56 0.02
CA HIS A 50 7.32 -11.92 0.57
C HIS A 50 7.60 -13.01 -0.47
N SER A 51 7.10 -12.86 -1.70
CA SER A 51 7.38 -13.80 -2.80
C SER A 51 8.87 -13.88 -3.13
N ARG A 52 9.59 -12.76 -3.07
CA ARG A 52 11.05 -12.74 -3.29
C ARG A 52 11.79 -13.46 -2.16
N GLU A 53 11.41 -13.23 -0.91
CA GLU A 53 12.00 -13.90 0.25
C GLU A 53 11.77 -15.42 0.20
N ALA A 54 10.56 -15.86 -0.17
CA ALA A 54 10.24 -17.27 -0.34
C ALA A 54 11.11 -17.92 -1.45
N ALA A 55 11.21 -17.27 -2.62
CA ALA A 55 12.02 -17.77 -3.73
C ALA A 55 13.52 -17.82 -3.39
N LEU A 56 14.04 -16.86 -2.62
CA LEU A 56 15.41 -16.88 -2.13
C LEU A 56 15.64 -18.05 -1.17
N ARG A 57 14.71 -18.30 -0.25
CA ARG A 57 14.79 -19.40 0.71
C ARG A 57 14.80 -20.77 0.03
N GLU A 58 13.95 -20.95 -0.98
CA GLU A 58 13.92 -22.18 -1.79
C GLU A 58 15.26 -22.42 -2.49
N LYS A 59 15.86 -21.37 -3.08
CA LYS A 59 17.15 -21.47 -3.76
C LYS A 59 18.34 -21.77 -2.82
N LEU A 60 18.24 -21.38 -1.56
CA LEU A 60 19.27 -21.59 -0.52
C LEU A 60 19.20 -22.98 0.13
N LEU A 61 18.15 -23.76 -0.14
CA LEU A 61 17.98 -25.15 0.31
C LEU A 61 17.78 -26.08 -0.90
N PRO A 62 18.80 -26.26 -1.77
CA PRO A 62 18.74 -27.30 -2.78
C PRO A 62 18.83 -28.68 -2.09
N GLU A 63 17.93 -29.60 -2.46
CA GLU A 63 17.96 -31.01 -2.01
C GLU A 63 19.24 -31.74 -2.45
#